data_AF-A0A1V3J9B4-F1
#
_entry.id   AF-A0A1V3J9B4-F1
#
_cell.length_a   1.000
_cell.length_b   1.000
_cell.length_c   1.000
_cell.angle_alpha   90.00
_cell.angle_beta   90.00
_cell.angle_gamma   90.00
#
_symmetry.space_group_name_H-M   'P 1'
#
loop_
_entity.id
_entity.type
_entity.pdbx_description
1 polymer ?
#
loop_
_entity_poly.entity_id
_entity_poly.type
_entity_poly.pdbx_seq_one_letter_code
_entity_poly.pdbx_strand_id
1 'polypeptide(L)'
;MAIYLALYKGKAKNRFERLQDSIIRFFTKGEYSHCELVVERQEQWGQYDYRPVYDCYSSSPRDGGVRCKRINVADRTKWDLIPLDNITEPQINAYFDRTSGAKYDWWGVLGIVFGIKQKRSKYFCSEWCFNAIKGSEEGWRFSPNQLAVIYQPSRT
;
A
#
# COMPACT_ATOMS: atom_id res chain seq x y z
N MET A 1 17.41 0.63 8.95
CA MET A 1 16.32 1.06 8.06
C MET A 1 15.79 -0.18 7.38
N ALA A 2 14.49 -0.41 7.44
CA ALA A 2 13.85 -1.59 6.85
C ALA A 2 12.66 -1.14 6.01
N ILE A 3 12.37 -1.89 4.94
CA ILE A 3 11.25 -1.60 4.04
C ILE A 3 10.28 -2.78 4.10
N TYR A 4 9.00 -2.47 4.19
CA TYR A 4 7.95 -3.46 4.28
C TYR A 4 6.83 -3.16 3.29
N LEU A 5 6.18 -4.20 2.81
CA LEU A 5 4.82 -4.14 2.30
C LEU A 5 3.87 -4.35 3.47
N ALA A 6 3.14 -3.32 3.87
CA ALA A 6 2.13 -3.38 4.92
C ALA A 6 0.75 -3.64 4.32
N LEU A 7 0.08 -4.70 4.77
CA LEU A 7 -1.23 -5.13 4.32
C LEU A 7 -2.26 -4.91 5.42
N TYR A 8 -3.33 -4.17 5.10
CA TYR A 8 -4.39 -3.83 6.06
C TYR A 8 -5.55 -4.82 6.01
N LYS A 9 -5.96 -5.34 7.16
CA LYS A 9 -7.04 -6.34 7.32
C LYS A 9 -8.47 -5.76 7.29
N GLY A 10 -8.65 -4.47 6.99
CA GLY A 10 -9.99 -3.89 6.79
C GLY A 10 -10.87 -3.75 8.05
N LYS A 11 -10.27 -3.59 9.25
CA LYS A 11 -11.02 -3.32 10.50
C LYS A 11 -11.36 -1.82 10.66
N ALA A 12 -11.87 -1.18 9.61
CA ALA A 12 -12.24 0.22 9.67
C ALA A 12 -13.48 0.45 10.57
N LYS A 13 -13.42 1.47 11.42
CA LYS A 13 -14.51 1.80 12.36
C LYS A 13 -15.65 2.60 11.70
N ASN A 14 -15.41 3.32 10.59
CA ASN A 14 -16.43 4.15 9.95
C ASN A 14 -17.18 3.42 8.81
N ARG A 15 -18.45 3.77 8.62
CA ARG A 15 -19.37 3.10 7.66
C ARG A 15 -18.97 3.25 6.19
N PHE A 16 -18.46 4.42 5.79
CA PHE A 16 -17.96 4.66 4.42
C PHE A 16 -16.65 3.90 4.14
N GLU A 17 -15.79 3.83 5.15
CA GLU A 17 -14.53 3.08 5.09
C GLU A 17 -14.80 1.57 5.01
N ARG A 18 -15.82 1.07 5.74
CA ARG A 18 -16.30 -0.31 5.60
C ARG A 18 -16.90 -0.61 4.23
N LEU A 19 -17.54 0.35 3.57
CA LEU A 19 -18.11 0.13 2.24
C LEU A 19 -17.01 -0.02 1.19
N GLN A 20 -15.98 0.84 1.23
CA GLN A 20 -14.79 0.69 0.39
C GLN A 20 -14.04 -0.61 0.67
N ASP A 21 -13.80 -0.92 1.96
CA ASP A 21 -13.16 -2.15 2.38
C ASP A 21 -13.97 -3.38 1.94
N SER A 22 -15.30 -3.34 2.05
CA SER A 22 -16.19 -4.41 1.57
C SER A 22 -16.17 -4.55 0.07
N ILE A 23 -16.13 -3.46 -0.71
CA ILE A 23 -16.06 -3.51 -2.16
C ILE A 23 -14.75 -4.17 -2.60
N ILE A 24 -13.61 -3.76 -2.01
CA ILE A 24 -12.31 -4.34 -2.33
C ILE A 24 -12.24 -5.81 -1.89
N ARG A 25 -12.72 -6.16 -0.69
CA ARG A 25 -12.76 -7.55 -0.21
C ARG A 25 -13.69 -8.44 -1.04
N PHE A 26 -14.85 -7.91 -1.45
CA PHE A 26 -15.81 -8.61 -2.29
C PHE A 26 -15.22 -8.92 -3.67
N PHE A 27 -14.49 -7.97 -4.26
CA PHE A 27 -13.87 -8.18 -5.57
C PHE A 27 -12.57 -8.98 -5.54
N THR A 28 -11.80 -8.92 -4.44
CA THR A 28 -10.49 -9.59 -4.34
C THR A 28 -10.54 -10.91 -3.59
N LYS A 29 -11.72 -11.30 -3.06
CA LYS A 29 -11.97 -12.54 -2.30
C LYS A 29 -10.90 -12.85 -1.22
N GLY A 30 -10.33 -11.82 -0.60
CA GLY A 30 -9.24 -11.98 0.35
C GLY A 30 -9.37 -11.13 1.61
N GLU A 31 -8.44 -11.33 2.54
CA GLU A 31 -8.46 -10.76 3.88
C GLU A 31 -8.04 -9.29 3.91
N TYR A 32 -7.25 -8.85 2.94
CA TYR A 32 -6.68 -7.51 2.89
C TYR A 32 -7.52 -6.56 2.04
N SER A 33 -7.74 -5.34 2.54
CA SER A 33 -8.46 -4.28 1.82
C SER A 33 -7.57 -3.17 1.30
N HIS A 34 -6.36 -3.03 1.84
CA HIS A 34 -5.43 -1.96 1.46
C HIS A 34 -3.98 -2.41 1.64
N CYS A 35 -3.04 -1.79 0.93
CA CYS A 35 -1.62 -1.99 1.13
C CYS A 35 -0.83 -0.69 1.03
N GLU A 36 0.29 -0.63 1.73
CA GLU A 36 1.20 0.50 1.83
C GLU A 36 2.65 0.01 1.69
N LEU A 37 3.51 0.78 1.03
CA LEU A 37 4.96 0.61 1.16
C LEU A 37 5.45 1.41 2.36
N VAL A 38 6.13 0.76 3.28
CA VAL A 38 6.54 1.34 4.54
C VAL A 38 8.05 1.42 4.61
N VAL A 39 8.56 2.61 4.90
CA VAL A 39 9.96 2.83 5.25
C VAL A 39 10.05 3.03 6.76
N GLU A 40 10.67 2.09 7.46
CA GLU A 40 10.93 2.18 8.90
C GLU A 40 12.23 2.92 9.17
N ARG A 41 12.14 3.99 9.96
CA ARG A 41 13.28 4.76 10.47
C ARG A 41 13.25 4.80 11.98
N GLN A 42 14.41 5.00 12.60
CA GLN A 42 14.46 5.37 14.01
C GLN A 42 14.61 6.88 14.13
N GLU A 43 13.69 7.50 14.86
CA GLU A 43 13.73 8.93 15.15
C GLU A 43 14.13 9.13 16.60
N GLN A 44 15.09 10.02 16.85
CA GLN A 44 15.54 10.37 18.19
C GLN A 44 14.53 11.31 18.83
N TRP A 45 13.90 10.86 19.92
CA TRP A 45 12.91 11.62 20.68
C TRP A 45 13.46 12.17 22.00
N GLY A 46 14.69 11.80 22.35
CA GLY A 46 15.41 12.30 23.51
C GLY A 46 16.87 11.86 23.47
N GLN A 47 17.66 12.22 24.47
CA GLN A 47 19.10 11.95 24.50
C GLN A 47 19.45 10.46 24.33
N TYR A 48 18.56 9.56 24.79
CA TYR A 48 18.70 8.09 24.65
C TYR A 48 17.39 7.38 24.25
N ASP A 49 16.37 8.12 23.79
CA ASP A 49 15.08 7.54 23.37
C ASP A 49 14.99 7.55 21.84
N TYR A 50 14.94 6.36 21.24
CA TYR A 50 14.78 6.14 19.82
C TYR A 50 13.50 5.35 19.58
N ARG A 51 12.62 5.90 18.75
CA ARG A 51 11.34 5.28 18.45
C ARG A 51 11.22 4.98 16.96
N PRO A 52 10.64 3.83 16.59
CA PRO A 52 10.39 3.53 15.19
C PRO A 52 9.29 4.44 14.66
N VAL A 53 9.57 5.10 13.55
CA VAL A 53 8.62 5.85 12.74
C VAL A 53 8.48 5.17 11.39
N TYR A 54 7.26 5.20 10.85
CA TYR A 54 6.90 4.46 9.64
C TYR A 54 6.32 5.45 8.63
N ASP A 55 7.10 5.77 7.61
CA ASP A 55 6.64 6.57 6.48
C ASP A 55 5.95 5.63 5.49
N CYS A 56 4.64 5.79 5.31
CA CYS A 56 3.81 4.92 4.49
C CYS A 56 3.45 5.60 3.17
N TYR A 57 3.77 4.95 2.05
CA TYR A 57 3.56 5.41 0.70
C TYR A 57 2.53 4.52 -0.01
N SER A 58 1.47 5.13 -0.55
CA SER A 58 0.49 4.45 -1.41
C SER A 58 -0.40 5.46 -2.12
N SER A 59 -1.34 4.96 -2.91
CA SER A 59 -2.50 5.73 -3.34
C SER A 59 -3.72 5.39 -2.48
N SER A 60 -4.40 6.42 -1.96
CA SER A 60 -5.57 6.26 -1.10
C SER A 60 -6.75 7.13 -1.54
N PRO A 61 -7.98 6.60 -1.51
CA PRO A 61 -9.16 7.38 -1.90
C PRO A 61 -9.45 8.49 -0.89
N ARG A 62 -9.09 8.28 0.39
CA ARG A 62 -9.39 9.23 1.48
C ARG A 62 -8.57 10.50 1.37
N ASP A 63 -7.36 10.38 0.85
CA ASP A 63 -6.45 11.51 0.64
C ASP A 63 -6.40 11.95 -0.84
N GLY A 64 -7.32 11.43 -1.67
CA GLY A 64 -7.51 11.87 -3.05
C GLY A 64 -6.52 11.31 -4.07
N GLY A 65 -5.57 10.45 -3.68
CA GLY A 65 -4.58 9.87 -4.59
C GLY A 65 -3.29 9.42 -3.91
N VAL A 66 -2.19 9.53 -4.65
CA VAL A 66 -0.83 9.17 -4.19
C VAL A 66 -0.41 10.07 -3.03
N ARG A 67 0.05 9.46 -1.94
CA ARG A 67 0.40 10.12 -0.68
C ARG A 67 1.59 9.46 -0.01
N CYS A 68 2.25 10.23 0.86
CA CYS A 68 3.12 9.73 1.91
C CYS A 68 2.56 10.22 3.26
N LYS A 69 2.36 9.30 4.22
CA LYS A 69 1.81 9.62 5.54
C LYS A 69 2.44 8.76 6.61
N ARG A 70 2.75 9.35 7.76
CA ARG A 70 3.17 8.58 8.95
C ARG A 70 1.99 7.85 9.56
N ILE A 71 2.04 6.53 9.58
CA ILE A 71 0.99 5.66 10.13
C ILE A 71 1.63 4.66 11.08
N ASN A 72 1.03 4.45 12.25
CA ASN A 72 1.48 3.38 13.13
C ASN A 72 1.02 2.02 12.57
N VAL A 73 1.94 1.31 11.92
CA VAL A 73 1.71 -0.02 11.34
C VAL A 73 2.22 -1.16 12.24
N ALA A 74 2.69 -0.85 13.46
CA ALA A 74 3.21 -1.85 14.39
C ALA A 74 2.10 -2.78 14.96
N ASP A 75 0.84 -2.36 14.89
CA ASP A 75 -0.32 -3.15 15.35
C ASP A 75 -0.62 -4.33 14.41
N ARG A 76 -0.03 -5.49 14.74
CA ARG A 76 -0.18 -6.75 13.98
C ARG A 76 -1.62 -7.30 13.94
N THR A 77 -2.51 -6.80 14.79
CA THR A 77 -3.93 -7.19 14.74
C THR A 77 -4.70 -6.54 13.59
N LYS A 78 -4.12 -5.47 13.01
CA LYS A 78 -4.64 -4.69 11.89
C LYS A 78 -3.78 -4.80 10.63
N TRP A 79 -2.47 -4.95 10.81
CA TRP A 79 -1.49 -4.93 9.73
C TRP A 79 -0.67 -6.21 9.69
N ASP A 80 -0.47 -6.76 8.50
CA ASP A 80 0.61 -7.71 8.26
C ASP A 80 1.74 -7.00 7.52
N LEU A 81 2.95 -7.06 8.07
CA LEU A 81 4.14 -6.46 7.46
C LEU A 81 4.97 -7.58 6.84
N ILE A 82 5.20 -7.48 5.54
CA ILE A 82 6.07 -8.37 4.78
C ILE A 82 7.37 -7.60 4.49
N PRO A 83 8.54 -8.04 4.98
CA PRO A 83 9.80 -7.39 4.67
C PRO A 83 10.15 -7.50 3.19
N LEU A 84 10.74 -6.44 2.62
CA LEU A 84 11.18 -6.37 1.24
C LEU A 84 12.70 -6.15 1.19
N ASP A 85 13.46 -7.22 0.98
CA ASP A 85 14.93 -7.17 1.10
C ASP A 85 15.64 -6.51 -0.11
N ASN A 86 14.98 -6.46 -1.27
CA ASN A 86 15.58 -5.99 -2.53
C ASN A 86 15.07 -4.61 -2.98
N ILE A 87 14.47 -3.84 -2.07
CA ILE A 87 13.90 -2.52 -2.38
C ILE A 87 14.62 -1.46 -1.57
N THR A 88 14.88 -0.31 -2.20
CA THR A 88 15.58 0.81 -1.57
C THR A 88 14.66 2.01 -1.40
N GLU A 89 14.92 2.82 -0.37
CA GLU A 89 14.15 4.05 -0.14
C GLU A 89 14.22 5.02 -1.34
N PRO A 90 15.39 5.27 -1.97
CA PRO A 90 15.47 6.13 -3.14
C PRO A 90 14.60 5.65 -4.31
N GLN A 91 14.43 4.34 -4.49
CA GLN A 91 13.54 3.80 -5.51
C GLN A 91 12.08 4.16 -5.23
N ILE A 92 11.63 4.02 -3.97
CA ILE A 92 10.28 4.38 -3.55
C ILE A 92 10.06 5.88 -3.73
N ASN A 93 10.99 6.70 -3.24
CA ASN A 93 10.93 8.16 -3.37
C ASN A 93 10.91 8.60 -4.84
N ALA A 94 11.75 8.02 -5.70
CA ALA A 94 11.77 8.36 -7.13
C ALA A 94 10.46 7.99 -7.84
N TYR A 95 9.78 6.91 -7.43
CA TYR A 95 8.45 6.60 -7.97
C TYR A 95 7.38 7.53 -7.39
N PHE A 96 7.48 7.87 -6.09
CA PHE A 96 6.62 8.83 -5.44
C PHE A 96 6.72 10.21 -6.08
N ASP A 97 7.90 10.77 -6.28
CA ASP A 97 8.09 12.10 -6.88
C ASP A 97 7.51 12.18 -8.30
N ARG A 98 7.62 11.08 -9.07
CA ARG A 98 7.02 10.98 -10.42
C ARG A 98 5.49 10.89 -10.42
N THR A 99 4.90 10.37 -9.34
CA THR A 99 3.46 10.09 -9.25
C THR A 99 2.72 10.95 -8.23
N SER A 100 3.45 11.81 -7.51
CA SER A 100 2.92 12.73 -6.51
C SER A 100 1.90 13.67 -7.17
N GLY A 101 0.73 13.81 -6.55
CA GLY A 101 -0.40 14.54 -7.12
C GLY A 101 -1.26 13.75 -8.11
N ALA A 102 -0.91 12.51 -8.47
CA ALA A 102 -1.80 11.64 -9.22
C ALA A 102 -3.05 11.29 -8.39
N LYS A 103 -4.23 11.36 -9.03
CA LYS A 103 -5.52 11.19 -8.34
C LYS A 103 -5.83 9.71 -8.05
N TYR A 104 -6.72 9.45 -7.11
CA TYR A 104 -7.16 8.08 -6.85
C TYR A 104 -8.05 7.54 -7.98
N ASP A 105 -7.81 6.30 -8.43
CA ASP A 105 -8.65 5.69 -9.46
C ASP A 105 -9.86 4.92 -8.92
N TRP A 106 -10.96 5.63 -8.72
CA TRP A 106 -12.25 5.00 -8.40
C TRP A 106 -12.77 4.10 -9.53
N TRP A 107 -12.51 4.46 -10.79
CA TRP A 107 -12.90 3.63 -11.94
C TRP A 107 -11.99 2.43 -12.09
N GLY A 108 -10.74 2.55 -11.64
CA GLY A 108 -9.79 1.45 -11.66
C GLY A 108 -10.06 0.35 -10.67
N VAL A 109 -10.59 0.67 -9.49
CA VAL A 109 -11.11 -0.35 -8.56
C VAL A 109 -12.24 -1.16 -9.21
N LEU A 110 -13.12 -0.54 -10.00
CA LEU A 110 -14.13 -1.25 -10.79
C LEU A 110 -13.51 -1.97 -12.00
N GLY A 111 -12.46 -1.40 -12.60
CA GLY A 111 -11.72 -1.96 -13.73
C GLY A 111 -11.00 -3.27 -13.44
N ILE A 112 -10.54 -3.51 -12.21
CA ILE A 112 -9.98 -4.81 -11.77
C ILE A 112 -11.00 -5.94 -11.99
N VAL A 113 -12.29 -5.65 -11.78
CA VAL A 113 -13.39 -6.60 -11.96
C VAL A 113 -13.61 -6.94 -13.42
N PHE A 114 -13.45 -5.94 -14.30
CA PHE A 114 -13.67 -6.06 -15.74
C PHE A 114 -12.38 -6.35 -16.54
N GLY A 115 -11.21 -6.40 -15.89
CA GLY A 115 -9.92 -6.63 -16.53
C GLY A 115 -9.46 -5.51 -17.47
N ILE A 116 -9.94 -4.27 -17.29
CA ILE A 116 -9.68 -3.15 -18.21
C ILE A 116 -8.53 -2.29 -17.70
N LYS A 117 -7.51 -2.09 -18.54
CA LYS A 117 -6.38 -1.18 -18.27
C LYS A 117 -6.89 0.25 -18.05
N GLN A 118 -6.49 0.84 -16.93
CA GLN A 118 -7.00 2.14 -16.48
C GLN A 118 -6.11 3.31 -16.90
N LYS A 119 -6.60 4.53 -16.69
CA LYS A 119 -5.87 5.75 -17.10
C LYS A 119 -4.61 5.90 -16.24
N ARG A 120 -3.46 6.09 -16.89
CA ARG A 120 -2.13 6.28 -16.26
C ARG A 120 -2.03 7.45 -15.25
N SER A 121 -3.04 8.33 -15.18
CA SER A 121 -3.06 9.48 -14.25
C SER A 121 -3.76 9.19 -12.93
N LYS A 122 -4.17 7.94 -12.71
CA LYS A 122 -4.81 7.53 -11.47
C LYS A 122 -4.32 6.15 -11.03
N TYR A 123 -4.14 5.99 -9.72
CA TYR A 123 -3.61 4.76 -9.14
C TYR A 123 -4.50 4.30 -7.99
N PHE A 124 -4.62 2.98 -7.80
CA PHE A 124 -5.09 2.39 -6.55
C PHE A 124 -3.93 1.82 -5.73
N CYS A 125 -4.19 1.45 -4.47
CA CYS A 125 -3.13 1.16 -3.49
C CYS A 125 -2.15 0.06 -3.92
N SER A 126 -2.67 -1.07 -4.41
CA SER A 126 -1.86 -2.23 -4.83
C SER A 126 -1.16 -2.02 -6.15
N GLU A 127 -1.79 -1.37 -7.13
CA GLU A 127 -1.12 -0.97 -8.36
C GLU A 127 0.09 -0.09 -8.08
N TRP A 128 -0.10 0.96 -7.26
CA TRP A 128 0.98 1.87 -6.92
C TRP A 128 2.14 1.15 -6.21
N CYS A 129 1.82 0.32 -5.21
CA CYS A 129 2.82 -0.46 -4.49
C CYS A 129 3.57 -1.42 -5.42
N PHE A 130 2.86 -2.17 -6.29
CA PHE A 130 3.50 -3.09 -7.24
C PHE A 130 4.42 -2.35 -8.21
N ASN A 131 3.95 -1.24 -8.78
CA ASN A 131 4.71 -0.45 -9.73
C ASN A 131 5.97 0.14 -9.08
N ALA A 132 5.86 0.63 -7.84
CA ALA A 132 7.00 1.12 -7.08
C ALA A 132 8.02 0.01 -6.77
N ILE A 133 7.55 -1.20 -6.41
CA ILE A 133 8.43 -2.35 -6.12
C ILE A 133 9.14 -2.85 -7.39
N LYS A 134 8.41 -3.02 -8.50
CA LYS A 134 8.92 -3.65 -9.73
C LYS A 134 9.45 -2.67 -10.76
N GLY A 135 9.27 -1.36 -10.58
CA GLY A 135 9.56 -0.37 -11.61
C GLY A 135 8.73 -0.57 -12.88
N SER A 136 7.48 -1.01 -12.71
CA SER A 136 6.57 -1.42 -13.81
C SER A 136 5.36 -0.50 -13.90
N GLU A 137 4.56 -0.65 -14.96
CA GLU A 137 3.21 -0.09 -15.08
C GLU A 137 2.12 -1.19 -15.14
N GLU A 138 2.49 -2.46 -14.91
CA GLU A 138 1.57 -3.60 -14.97
C GLU A 138 0.85 -3.91 -13.64
N GLY A 139 0.99 -3.01 -12.66
CA GLY A 139 0.37 -3.10 -11.34
C GLY A 139 -1.16 -3.14 -11.35
N TRP A 140 -1.80 -2.63 -12.41
CA TRP A 140 -3.26 -2.59 -12.58
C TRP A 140 -3.94 -3.98 -12.51
N ARG A 141 -3.15 -5.05 -12.63
CA ARG A 141 -3.61 -6.45 -12.60
C ARG A 141 -3.62 -7.07 -11.20
N PHE A 142 -2.98 -6.42 -10.23
CA PHE A 142 -2.70 -7.00 -8.93
C PHE A 142 -3.50 -6.33 -7.82
N SER A 143 -4.16 -7.15 -7.02
CA SER A 143 -4.85 -6.77 -5.79
C SER A 143 -3.94 -6.88 -4.57
N PRO A 144 -4.29 -6.27 -3.42
CA PRO A 144 -3.50 -6.40 -2.19
C PRO A 144 -3.30 -7.87 -1.76
N ASN A 145 -4.32 -8.71 -1.97
CA ASN A 145 -4.26 -10.14 -1.66
C ASN A 145 -3.31 -10.90 -2.58
N GLN A 146 -3.25 -10.56 -3.86
CA GLN A 146 -2.26 -11.14 -4.77
C GLN A 146 -0.85 -10.70 -4.40
N LEU A 147 -0.65 -9.43 -4.02
CA LEU A 147 0.65 -8.98 -3.52
C LEU A 147 1.06 -9.71 -2.24
N ALA A 148 0.11 -9.99 -1.35
CA ALA A 148 0.36 -10.83 -0.19
C ALA A 148 0.88 -12.21 -0.61
N VAL A 149 0.22 -12.90 -1.54
CA VAL A 149 0.69 -14.21 -2.04
C VAL A 149 2.05 -14.12 -2.74
N ILE A 150 2.31 -13.07 -3.51
CA ILE A 150 3.55 -12.90 -4.27
C ILE A 150 4.76 -12.65 -3.36
N TYR A 151 4.59 -11.83 -2.32
CA TYR A 151 5.70 -11.37 -1.48
C TYR A 151 5.79 -12.06 -0.12
N GLN A 152 4.74 -12.75 0.33
CA GLN A 152 4.77 -13.44 1.60
C GLN A 152 5.77 -14.60 1.52
N PRO A 153 6.78 -14.65 2.42
CA PRO A 153 7.72 -15.74 2.44
C PRO A 153 6.97 -17.06 2.67
N SER A 154 7.29 -18.07 1.87
CA SER A 154 6.77 -19.42 2.04
C SER A 154 7.05 -19.89 3.47
N ARG A 155 5.99 -20.19 4.23
CA ARG A 155 6.12 -20.85 5.53
C ARG A 155 6.63 -22.28 5.27
N THR A 156 7.94 -22.47 5.28
CA THR A 156 8.56 -23.79 5.49
C THR A 156 8.38 -24.24 6.92
#